data_AF-A0A7J4GH20-F1
#
_entry.id   AF-A0A7J4GH20-F1
#
_cell.length_a   1.000
_cell.length_b   1.000
_cell.length_c   1.000
_cell.angle_alpha   90.00
_cell.angle_beta   90.00
_cell.angle_gamma   90.00
#
_symmetry.space_group_name_H-M   'P 1'
#
loop_
_entity.id
_entity.type
_entity.pdbx_description
1 polymer ?
#
loop_
_entity_poly.entity_id
_entity_poly.type
_entity_poly.pdbx_seq_one_letter_code
_entity_poly.pdbx_strand_id
1 'polypeptide(L)'
;MFEDKETSHPALVSWLSYRLDSWRTHRDMNYVAKWDEYYRLWRGIWVAQDKMRDSEKSRLISPALQQAVESAVAELEEATFGRGKWFDMKDDLLDKDKQDAEYVRNLLQEDLEYTGVKDAICEVFLNSAIYGTGIGKIVVEQNVERVPTDTQIGETAAYSRGVTEKASLDVKLVAISPKEFLIDPSALSINEALGVAHEVIKPRYLVLEGIKSGIYNDVPLDGDYTINSFGFEEETRQADESDNVKITEYWGKVPKRFLRKKMMKDDFEYSKKEELVEAVVTIVNDSYILRAEENAFMMVDRPFISYQHDIVPNKFWGRGVCEKGFNP
;
A
#
# COMPACT_ATOMS: atom_id res chain seq x y z
N MET A 1 -25.10 -23.53 11.51
CA MET A 1 -26.17 -23.21 10.55
C MET A 1 -25.83 -21.86 9.98
N PHE A 2 -24.94 -21.85 8.98
CA PHE A 2 -24.61 -20.62 8.26
C PHE A 2 -25.73 -20.43 7.25
N GLU A 3 -26.66 -19.52 7.54
CA GLU A 3 -27.56 -19.00 6.51
C GLU A 3 -26.69 -18.54 5.33
N ASP A 4 -27.15 -18.81 4.10
CA ASP A 4 -26.60 -18.25 2.87
C ASP A 4 -26.51 -16.72 3.03
N LYS A 5 -25.36 -16.24 3.52
CA LYS A 5 -25.06 -14.81 3.59
C LYS A 5 -24.81 -14.36 2.15
N GLU A 6 -25.91 -14.03 1.47
CA GLU A 6 -25.91 -13.41 0.14
C GLU A 6 -24.85 -12.30 0.08
N THR A 7 -24.03 -12.31 -0.97
CA THR A 7 -23.09 -11.23 -1.26
C THR A 7 -23.83 -9.91 -1.25
N SER A 8 -23.41 -8.98 -0.38
CA SER A 8 -24.16 -7.74 -0.11
C SER A 8 -24.26 -6.81 -1.32
N HIS A 9 -23.27 -6.83 -2.23
CA HIS A 9 -23.22 -6.00 -3.44
C HIS A 9 -22.78 -6.82 -4.66
N PRO A 10 -23.65 -7.70 -5.20
CA PRO A 10 -23.26 -8.66 -6.24
C PRO A 10 -22.82 -7.98 -7.55
N ALA A 11 -23.49 -6.91 -7.98
CA ALA A 11 -23.09 -6.17 -9.17
C ALA A 11 -21.71 -5.49 -9.00
N LEU A 12 -21.40 -4.97 -7.80
CA LEU A 12 -20.12 -4.33 -7.51
C LEU A 12 -18.97 -5.34 -7.52
N VAL A 13 -19.18 -6.52 -6.94
CA VAL A 13 -18.20 -7.61 -6.99
C VAL A 13 -17.91 -8.00 -8.44
N SER A 14 -18.95 -8.31 -9.22
CA SER A 14 -18.79 -8.67 -10.64
C SER A 14 -17.98 -7.62 -11.41
N TRP A 15 -18.34 -6.34 -11.27
CA TRP A 15 -17.70 -5.23 -11.96
C TRP A 15 -16.22 -5.05 -11.58
N LEU A 16 -15.89 -5.20 -10.30
CA LEU A 16 -14.53 -5.08 -9.79
C LEU A 16 -13.69 -6.32 -10.11
N SER A 17 -14.21 -7.52 -9.88
CA SER A 17 -13.48 -8.77 -10.10
C SER A 17 -12.97 -8.88 -11.54
N TYR A 18 -13.80 -8.55 -12.53
CA TYR A 18 -13.39 -8.53 -13.94
C TYR A 18 -12.20 -7.58 -14.20
N ARG A 19 -12.22 -6.38 -13.61
CA ARG A 19 -11.17 -5.36 -13.82
C ARG A 19 -9.90 -5.70 -13.06
N LEU A 20 -10.02 -6.05 -11.79
CA LEU A 20 -8.90 -6.41 -10.93
C LEU A 20 -8.16 -7.62 -11.49
N ASP A 21 -8.88 -8.60 -12.02
CA ASP A 21 -8.27 -9.75 -12.69
C ASP A 21 -7.52 -9.37 -13.97
N SER A 22 -8.09 -8.48 -14.79
CA SER A 22 -7.40 -7.94 -15.96
C SER A 22 -6.14 -7.14 -15.58
N TRP A 23 -6.20 -6.32 -14.53
CA TRP A 23 -5.08 -5.52 -14.06
C TRP A 23 -3.97 -6.40 -13.49
N ARG A 24 -4.35 -7.43 -12.73
CA ARG A 24 -3.44 -8.44 -12.19
C ARG A 24 -2.76 -9.22 -13.29
N THR A 25 -3.53 -9.72 -14.25
CA THR A 25 -2.99 -10.42 -15.42
C THR A 25 -2.00 -9.54 -16.19
N HIS A 26 -2.33 -8.27 -16.42
CA HIS A 26 -1.42 -7.33 -17.06
C HIS A 26 -0.13 -7.15 -16.26
N ARG A 27 -0.21 -6.95 -14.94
CA ARG A 27 0.97 -6.81 -14.08
C ARG A 27 1.85 -8.07 -14.12
N ASP A 28 1.23 -9.21 -13.90
CA ASP A 28 1.92 -10.50 -13.74
C ASP A 28 2.61 -10.93 -15.03
N MET A 29 1.95 -10.77 -16.18
CA MET A 29 2.53 -11.11 -17.49
C MET A 29 3.70 -10.20 -17.88
N ASN A 30 3.69 -8.92 -17.50
CA ASN A 30 4.66 -7.95 -17.99
C ASN A 30 5.84 -7.68 -17.04
N TYR A 31 5.62 -7.81 -15.72
CA TYR A 31 6.57 -7.29 -14.72
C TYR A 31 7.01 -8.32 -13.68
N VAL A 32 6.10 -9.15 -13.16
CA VAL A 32 6.38 -9.98 -11.97
C VAL A 32 7.60 -10.89 -12.15
N ALA A 33 7.70 -11.60 -13.28
CA ALA A 33 8.86 -12.47 -13.55
C ALA A 33 10.20 -11.69 -13.59
N LYS A 34 10.20 -10.45 -14.07
CA LYS A 34 11.40 -9.60 -14.07
C LYS A 34 11.70 -9.06 -12.68
N TRP A 35 10.67 -8.66 -11.94
CA TRP A 35 10.82 -8.21 -10.57
C TRP A 35 11.37 -9.29 -9.64
N ASP A 36 10.96 -10.54 -9.84
CA ASP A 36 11.54 -11.69 -9.13
C ASP A 36 13.01 -11.86 -9.42
N GLU A 37 13.41 -11.70 -10.68
CA GLU A 37 14.80 -11.74 -11.08
C GLU A 37 15.61 -10.57 -10.51
N TYR A 38 15.06 -9.36 -10.51
CA TYR A 38 15.70 -8.18 -9.91
C TYR A 38 15.90 -8.36 -8.41
N TYR A 39 14.89 -8.85 -7.71
CA TYR A 39 14.97 -9.15 -6.29
C TYR A 39 16.01 -10.24 -6.00
N ARG A 40 16.03 -11.32 -6.79
CA ARG A 40 17.01 -12.39 -6.68
C ARG A 40 18.44 -11.88 -6.82
N LEU A 41 18.70 -11.08 -7.85
CA LEU A 41 20.03 -10.52 -8.11
C LEU A 41 20.44 -9.53 -7.03
N TRP A 42 19.52 -8.67 -6.57
CA TRP A 42 19.78 -7.78 -5.45
C TRP A 42 20.03 -8.55 -4.15
N ARG A 43 19.30 -9.63 -3.85
CA ARG A 43 19.58 -10.48 -2.68
C ARG A 43 20.84 -11.33 -2.82
N GLY A 44 21.39 -11.46 -4.02
CA GLY A 44 22.54 -12.32 -4.29
C GLY A 44 22.20 -13.80 -4.16
N ILE A 45 21.01 -14.21 -4.58
CA ILE A 45 20.56 -15.61 -4.55
C ILE A 45 21.02 -16.32 -5.83
N TRP A 46 21.80 -17.38 -5.69
CA TRP A 46 22.34 -18.17 -6.81
C TRP A 46 21.31 -19.19 -7.31
N VAL A 47 21.17 -19.32 -8.63
CA VAL A 47 20.36 -20.38 -9.25
C VAL A 47 21.16 -21.19 -10.25
N ALA A 48 20.77 -22.46 -10.44
CA ALA A 48 21.45 -23.35 -11.37
C ALA A 48 21.39 -22.88 -12.83
N GLN A 49 20.37 -22.07 -13.17
CA GLN A 49 20.19 -21.49 -14.51
C GLN A 49 21.27 -20.46 -14.86
N ASP A 50 21.98 -19.90 -13.87
CA ASP A 50 23.08 -18.96 -14.09
C ASP A 50 24.34 -19.68 -14.64
N LYS A 51 24.36 -21.01 -14.67
CA LYS A 51 25.46 -21.79 -15.23
C LYS A 51 25.46 -21.71 -16.75
N MET A 52 26.62 -21.42 -17.33
CA MET A 52 26.83 -21.57 -18.77
C MET A 52 27.25 -23.01 -19.12
N ARG A 53 27.82 -23.74 -18.17
CA ARG A 53 28.23 -25.15 -18.34
C ARG A 53 27.93 -25.98 -17.10
N ASP A 54 27.47 -27.22 -17.30
CA ASP A 54 27.14 -28.12 -16.19
C ASP A 54 28.33 -28.43 -15.26
N SER A 55 29.55 -28.39 -15.81
CA SER A 55 30.79 -28.59 -15.06
C SER A 55 31.19 -27.40 -14.19
N GLU A 56 30.56 -26.24 -14.34
CA GLU A 56 30.83 -25.06 -13.51
C GLU A 56 30.37 -25.30 -12.07
N LYS A 57 31.34 -25.23 -11.15
CA LYS A 57 31.14 -25.30 -9.71
C LYS A 57 31.14 -23.92 -9.04
N SER A 58 31.51 -22.87 -9.78
CA SER A 58 31.51 -21.50 -9.26
C SER A 58 30.08 -21.06 -8.97
N ARG A 59 29.87 -20.47 -7.80
CA ARG A 59 28.62 -19.84 -7.36
C ARG A 59 28.82 -18.36 -7.00
N LEU A 60 29.90 -17.76 -7.52
CA LEU A 60 30.25 -16.39 -7.19
C LEU A 60 29.29 -15.44 -7.88
N ILE A 61 28.57 -14.64 -7.09
CA ILE A 61 27.70 -13.57 -7.57
C ILE A 61 28.43 -12.26 -7.36
N SER A 62 28.47 -11.42 -8.39
CA SER A 62 29.11 -10.11 -8.31
C SER A 62 28.29 -9.18 -7.39
N PRO A 63 28.89 -8.60 -6.33
CA PRO A 63 28.19 -7.67 -5.44
C PRO A 63 27.97 -6.29 -6.09
N ALA A 64 28.40 -6.07 -7.34
CA ALA A 64 28.32 -4.77 -8.00
C ALA A 64 26.89 -4.23 -8.08
N LEU A 65 25.89 -5.09 -8.30
CA LEU A 65 24.50 -4.67 -8.36
C LEU A 65 23.97 -4.26 -6.97
N GLN A 66 24.30 -5.04 -5.93
CA GLN A 66 23.96 -4.71 -4.54
C GLN A 66 24.51 -3.34 -4.16
N GLN A 67 25.81 -3.14 -4.41
CA GLN A 67 26.48 -1.89 -4.11
C GLN A 67 25.88 -0.71 -4.89
N ALA A 68 25.48 -0.91 -6.15
CA ALA A 68 24.83 0.12 -6.95
C ALA A 68 23.45 0.51 -6.40
N VAL A 69 22.66 -0.47 -5.95
CA VAL A 69 21.36 -0.22 -5.30
C VAL A 69 21.54 0.53 -3.98
N GLU A 70 22.42 0.04 -3.10
CA GLU A 70 22.68 0.66 -1.80
C GLU A 70 23.23 2.09 -1.92
N SER A 71 24.15 2.32 -2.86
CA SER A 71 24.69 3.65 -3.12
C SER A 71 23.63 4.61 -3.64
N ALA A 72 22.79 4.18 -4.59
CA ALA A 72 21.73 5.01 -5.15
C ALA A 72 20.66 5.37 -4.10
N VAL A 73 20.28 4.40 -3.25
CA VAL A 73 19.32 4.64 -2.16
C VAL A 73 19.92 5.59 -1.12
N ALA A 74 21.18 5.39 -0.70
CA ALA A 74 21.85 6.27 0.26
C ALA A 74 21.96 7.72 -0.26
N GLU A 75 22.22 7.92 -1.55
CA GLU A 75 22.21 9.26 -2.16
C GLU A 75 20.83 9.92 -2.10
N LEU A 76 19.75 9.17 -2.36
CA LEU A 76 18.38 9.67 -2.26
C LEU A 76 17.99 10.00 -0.81
N GLU A 77 18.38 9.15 0.13
CA GLU A 77 18.15 9.36 1.57
C GLU A 77 18.86 10.61 2.07
N GLU A 78 20.14 10.79 1.72
CA GLU A 78 20.91 11.98 2.10
C GLU A 78 20.35 13.24 1.44
N ALA A 79 19.98 13.17 0.16
CA ALA A 79 19.40 14.31 -0.55
C ALA A 79 18.05 14.75 0.04
N THR A 80 17.26 13.79 0.53
CA THR A 80 15.92 14.03 1.10
C THR A 80 16.01 14.46 2.56
N PHE A 81 16.79 13.75 3.37
CA PHE A 81 16.77 13.86 4.83
C PHE A 81 18.03 14.51 5.44
N GLY A 82 19.14 14.63 4.71
CA GLY A 82 20.44 15.09 5.24
C GLY A 82 20.41 16.52 5.82
N ARG A 83 19.43 17.34 5.41
CA ARG A 83 19.24 18.71 5.90
C ARG A 83 18.40 18.81 7.18
N GLY A 84 17.89 17.70 7.71
CA GLY A 84 17.00 17.66 8.88
C GLY A 84 15.56 18.11 8.60
N LYS A 85 15.35 19.14 7.77
CA LYS A 85 14.02 19.50 7.24
C LYS A 85 13.85 18.94 5.84
N TRP A 86 12.94 17.98 5.68
CA TRP A 86 12.78 17.20 4.46
C TRP A 86 11.49 17.49 3.67
N PHE A 87 10.65 18.40 4.18
CA PHE A 87 9.56 19.02 3.43
C PHE A 87 9.35 20.47 3.86
N ASP A 88 8.62 21.22 3.06
CA ASP A 88 8.27 22.61 3.37
C ASP A 88 6.81 22.89 2.98
N MET A 89 6.19 23.85 3.67
CA MET A 89 4.83 24.29 3.39
C MET A 89 4.88 25.70 2.83
N LYS A 90 4.37 25.88 1.61
CA LYS A 90 4.28 27.21 1.00
C LYS A 90 3.06 27.93 1.54
N ASP A 91 3.32 29.08 2.15
CA ASP A 91 2.29 30.00 2.61
C ASP A 91 1.76 30.87 1.44
N ASP A 92 0.54 31.37 1.59
CA ASP A 92 -0.09 32.23 0.60
C ASP A 92 0.57 33.62 0.59
N LEU A 93 0.80 34.16 -0.61
CA LEU A 93 1.47 35.46 -0.78
C LEU A 93 0.73 36.63 -0.13
N LEU A 94 -0.57 36.48 0.12
CA LEU A 94 -1.44 37.49 0.73
C LEU A 94 -1.58 37.29 2.25
N ASP A 95 -1.02 36.22 2.81
CA ASP A 95 -1.05 36.01 4.25
C ASP A 95 -0.14 37.03 4.96
N LYS A 96 -0.68 37.60 6.02
CA LYS A 96 -0.01 38.59 6.85
C LYS A 96 0.82 37.92 7.95
N ASP A 97 0.51 36.69 8.32
CA ASP A 97 1.21 35.99 9.40
C ASP A 97 1.82 34.66 8.95
N LYS A 98 3.09 34.74 8.56
CA LYS A 98 3.86 33.58 8.08
C LYS A 98 4.24 32.60 9.19
N GLN A 99 3.99 32.93 10.46
CA GLN A 99 4.38 32.08 11.59
C GLN A 99 3.52 30.82 11.68
N ASP A 100 2.26 30.90 11.27
CA ASP A 100 1.31 29.79 11.36
C ASP A 100 1.74 28.61 10.48
N ALA A 101 2.15 28.89 9.23
CA ALA A 101 2.64 27.86 8.32
C ALA A 101 3.92 27.18 8.84
N GLU A 102 4.82 27.95 9.48
CA GLU A 102 6.01 27.39 10.09
C GLU A 102 5.69 26.49 11.30
N TYR A 103 4.75 26.91 12.14
CA TYR A 103 4.29 26.12 13.28
C TYR A 103 3.67 24.79 12.83
N VAL A 104 2.76 24.83 11.86
CA VAL A 104 2.11 23.62 11.31
C VAL A 104 3.14 22.70 10.66
N ARG A 105 4.11 23.23 9.91
CA ARG A 105 5.19 22.43 9.33
C ARG A 105 5.99 21.69 10.40
N ASN A 106 6.39 22.38 11.46
CA ASN A 106 7.21 21.76 12.51
C ASN A 106 6.42 20.68 13.27
N LEU A 107 5.16 20.93 13.57
CA LEU A 107 4.27 19.95 14.21
C LEU A 107 4.09 18.71 13.32
N LEU A 108 3.79 18.92 12.03
CA LEU A 108 3.64 17.83 11.08
C LEU A 108 4.95 17.05 10.93
N GLN A 109 6.11 17.71 10.97
CA GLN A 109 7.39 17.02 10.91
C GLN A 109 7.59 16.11 12.12
N GLU A 110 7.28 16.59 13.33
CA GLU A 110 7.34 15.79 14.55
C GLU A 110 6.42 14.57 14.47
N ASP A 111 5.18 14.75 14.02
CA ASP A 111 4.19 13.67 13.87
C ASP A 111 4.62 12.62 12.84
N LEU A 112 5.15 13.05 11.68
CA LEU A 112 5.63 12.16 10.62
C LEU A 112 6.91 11.40 11.03
N GLU A 113 7.78 12.03 11.81
CA GLU A 113 8.96 11.37 12.37
C GLU A 113 8.58 10.35 13.45
N TYR A 114 7.64 10.71 14.35
CA TYR A 114 7.14 9.82 15.39
C TYR A 114 6.48 8.55 14.83
N THR A 115 5.76 8.69 13.73
CA THR A 115 5.05 7.59 13.05
C THR A 115 5.93 6.74 12.14
N GLY A 116 7.21 7.07 11.99
CA GLY A 116 8.17 6.31 11.19
C GLY A 116 8.02 6.53 9.68
N VAL A 117 7.43 7.66 9.25
CA VAL A 117 7.24 7.96 7.81
C VAL A 117 8.58 8.06 7.07
N LYS A 118 9.62 8.54 7.75
CA LYS A 118 10.98 8.57 7.18
C LYS A 118 11.45 7.18 6.74
N ASP A 119 11.31 6.19 7.62
CA ASP A 119 11.74 4.80 7.34
C ASP A 119 10.89 4.20 6.21
N ALA A 120 9.59 4.48 6.19
CA ALA A 120 8.72 4.05 5.10
C ALA A 120 9.10 4.69 3.75
N ILE A 121 9.51 5.97 3.72
CA ILE A 121 10.00 6.60 2.49
C ILE A 121 11.32 5.95 2.03
N CYS A 122 12.24 5.61 2.94
CA CYS A 122 13.45 4.87 2.61
C CYS A 122 13.13 3.52 1.96
N GLU A 123 12.15 2.79 2.49
CA GLU A 123 11.68 1.54 1.89
C GLU A 123 11.04 1.76 0.51
N VAL A 124 10.29 2.85 0.31
CA VAL A 124 9.78 3.25 -1.01
C VAL A 124 10.93 3.52 -2.00
N PHE A 125 12.01 4.18 -1.57
CA PHE A 125 13.21 4.38 -2.40
C PHE A 125 13.86 3.04 -2.76
N LEU A 126 14.03 2.14 -1.80
CA LEU A 126 14.59 0.82 -2.04
C LEU A 126 13.72 0.01 -3.04
N ASN A 127 12.41 -0.05 -2.82
CA ASN A 127 11.48 -0.70 -3.74
C ASN A 127 11.54 -0.09 -5.14
N SER A 128 11.67 1.23 -5.25
CA SER A 128 11.84 1.89 -6.54
C SER A 128 13.16 1.56 -7.23
N ALA A 129 14.26 1.41 -6.47
CA ALA A 129 15.56 1.07 -7.03
C ALA A 129 15.58 -0.39 -7.53
N ILE A 130 14.86 -1.30 -6.86
CA ILE A 130 14.78 -2.71 -7.26
C ILE A 130 13.79 -2.88 -8.42
N TYR A 131 12.55 -2.40 -8.26
CA TYR A 131 11.42 -2.72 -9.17
C TYR A 131 11.10 -1.61 -10.18
N GLY A 132 11.69 -0.43 -10.02
CA GLY A 132 11.52 0.74 -10.88
C GLY A 132 10.48 1.75 -10.42
N THR A 133 9.55 1.36 -9.55
CA THR A 133 8.57 2.28 -8.95
C THR A 133 8.32 1.89 -7.50
N GLY A 134 8.48 2.85 -6.60
CA GLY A 134 8.11 2.72 -5.21
C GLY A 134 6.67 3.20 -5.02
N ILE A 135 5.90 2.47 -4.21
CA ILE A 135 4.51 2.80 -3.87
C ILE A 135 4.42 2.97 -2.36
N GLY A 136 3.81 4.07 -1.92
CA GLY A 136 3.50 4.30 -0.51
C GLY A 136 2.00 4.46 -0.32
N LYS A 137 1.46 3.96 0.78
CA LYS A 137 0.07 4.15 1.19
C LYS A 137 -0.03 4.97 2.45
N ILE A 138 -0.87 5.98 2.41
CA ILE A 138 -1.13 6.85 3.56
C ILE A 138 -2.24 6.17 4.39
N VAL A 139 -1.97 5.99 5.67
CA VAL A 139 -2.91 5.37 6.61
C VAL A 139 -3.15 6.34 7.75
N VAL A 140 -4.42 6.62 8.04
CA VAL A 140 -4.82 7.47 9.16
C VAL A 140 -5.41 6.57 10.24
N GLU A 141 -4.82 6.59 11.42
CA GLU A 141 -5.21 5.76 12.56
C GLU A 141 -5.46 6.62 13.79
N GLN A 142 -6.47 6.27 14.58
CA GLN A 142 -6.68 6.85 15.89
C GLN A 142 -6.02 5.95 16.94
N ASN A 143 -4.95 6.44 17.56
CA ASN A 143 -4.21 5.72 18.58
C ASN A 143 -4.50 6.28 19.98
N VAL A 144 -4.35 5.43 21.00
CA VAL A 144 -4.46 5.84 22.40
C VAL A 144 -3.06 5.98 22.96
N GLU A 145 -2.60 7.21 23.07
CA GLU A 145 -1.32 7.54 23.69
C GLU A 145 -1.44 7.48 25.21
N ARG A 146 -0.50 6.81 25.86
CA ARG A 146 -0.47 6.63 27.31
C ARG A 146 0.65 7.47 27.91
N VAL A 147 0.28 8.59 28.51
CA VAL A 147 1.24 9.57 29.06
C VAL A 147 1.28 9.45 30.59
N PRO A 148 2.48 9.34 31.21
CA PRO A 148 2.62 9.38 32.66
C PRO A 148 2.12 10.73 33.20
N THR A 149 1.23 10.72 34.19
CA THR A 149 0.72 11.95 34.80
C THR A 149 0.84 11.85 36.31
N ASP A 150 1.42 12.88 36.93
CA ASP A 150 1.48 13.00 38.37
C ASP A 150 0.22 13.70 38.87
N THR A 151 -0.52 13.05 39.78
CA THR A 151 -1.71 13.61 40.44
C THR A 151 -1.45 13.77 41.92
N GLN A 152 -1.72 14.96 42.46
CA GLN A 152 -1.51 15.25 43.88
C GLN A 152 -2.57 14.54 44.73
N ILE A 153 -2.15 13.87 45.81
CA ILE A 153 -3.07 13.17 46.71
C ILE A 153 -3.58 14.15 47.78
N GLY A 154 -4.78 14.69 47.56
CA GLY A 154 -5.46 15.57 48.52
C GLY A 154 -4.71 16.88 48.77
N GLU A 155 -4.67 17.36 50.01
CA GLU A 155 -3.90 18.56 50.44
C GLU A 155 -2.45 18.25 50.83
N THR A 156 -2.00 17.01 50.64
CA THR A 156 -0.65 16.58 51.05
C THR A 156 0.38 16.87 49.96
N ALA A 157 1.65 17.04 50.33
CA ALA A 157 2.77 17.20 49.38
C ALA A 157 3.17 15.89 48.65
N ALA A 158 2.31 14.87 48.65
CA ALA A 158 2.57 13.57 48.05
C ALA A 158 1.92 13.47 46.65
N TYR A 159 2.66 12.92 45.69
CA TYR A 159 2.20 12.70 44.32
C TYR A 159 1.96 11.20 44.06
N SER A 160 0.87 10.89 43.37
CA SER A 160 0.60 9.57 42.78
C SER A 160 0.95 9.60 41.30
N ARG A 161 1.65 8.56 40.83
CA ARG A 161 1.97 8.40 39.41
C ARG A 161 0.89 7.58 38.73
N GLY A 162 0.10 8.22 37.88
CA GLY A 162 -0.92 7.60 37.05
C GLY A 162 -0.52 7.55 35.58
N VAL A 163 -1.39 6.95 34.77
CA VAL A 163 -1.32 7.01 33.31
C VAL A 163 -2.61 7.66 32.84
N THR A 164 -2.49 8.69 32.01
CA THR A 164 -3.63 9.30 31.32
C THR A 164 -3.63 8.81 29.88
N GLU A 165 -4.81 8.44 29.38
CA GLU A 165 -5.01 8.06 27.99
C GLU A 165 -5.44 9.30 27.19
N LYS A 166 -4.72 9.61 26.13
CA LYS A 166 -5.03 10.69 25.19
C LYS A 166 -5.23 10.07 23.81
N ALA A 167 -6.33 10.41 23.14
CA ALA A 167 -6.51 10.03 21.74
C ALA A 167 -5.59 10.89 20.87
N SER A 168 -4.74 10.25 20.08
CA SER A 168 -3.93 10.86 19.02
C SER A 168 -4.46 10.41 17.65
N LEU A 169 -4.40 11.29 16.66
CA LEU A 169 -4.70 10.98 15.27
C LEU A 169 -3.37 10.94 14.52
N ASP A 170 -2.92 9.75 14.19
CA ASP A 170 -1.60 9.54 13.61
C ASP A 170 -1.74 9.29 12.11
N VAL A 171 -0.89 9.96 11.32
CA VAL A 171 -0.77 9.74 9.88
C VAL A 171 0.50 8.96 9.61
N LYS A 172 0.36 7.75 9.08
CA LYS A 172 1.45 6.84 8.75
C LYS A 172 1.60 6.71 7.24
N LEU A 173 2.81 6.38 6.81
CA LEU A 173 3.09 5.90 5.47
C LEU A 173 3.52 4.45 5.56
N VAL A 174 2.94 3.60 4.71
CA VAL A 174 3.31 2.20 4.59
C VAL A 174 3.86 1.99 3.18
N ALA A 175 5.11 1.53 3.08
CA ALA A 175 5.67 1.12 1.80
C ALA A 175 4.95 -0.15 1.33
N ILE A 176 4.57 -0.18 0.06
CA ILE A 176 3.88 -1.31 -0.55
C ILE A 176 4.78 -1.91 -1.61
N SER A 177 4.88 -3.24 -1.61
CA SER A 177 5.53 -3.98 -2.67
C SER A 177 4.80 -3.75 -3.99
N PRO A 178 5.48 -3.42 -5.10
CA PRO A 178 4.86 -3.34 -6.42
C PRO A 178 4.10 -4.60 -6.84
N LYS A 179 4.48 -5.77 -6.30
CA LYS A 179 3.76 -7.05 -6.50
C LYS A 179 2.39 -7.10 -5.83
N GLU A 180 2.16 -6.29 -4.80
CA GLU A 180 0.89 -6.19 -4.09
C GLU A 180 0.01 -5.06 -4.62
N PHE A 181 0.55 -4.19 -5.49
CA PHE A 181 -0.17 -3.06 -6.02
C PHE A 181 -0.77 -3.37 -7.40
N LEU A 182 -2.00 -2.91 -7.62
CA LEU A 182 -2.70 -2.97 -8.89
C LEU A 182 -3.12 -1.56 -9.30
N ILE A 183 -3.01 -1.27 -10.58
CA ILE A 183 -3.48 -0.02 -11.18
C ILE A 183 -4.06 -0.33 -12.55
N ASP A 184 -5.03 0.47 -12.99
CA ASP A 184 -5.49 0.50 -14.36
C ASP A 184 -4.30 0.54 -15.35
N PRO A 185 -4.12 -0.48 -16.20
CA PRO A 185 -3.01 -0.56 -17.16
C PRO A 185 -2.93 0.61 -18.14
N SER A 186 -4.04 1.32 -18.36
CA SER A 186 -4.09 2.48 -19.25
C SER A 186 -3.65 3.79 -18.59
N ALA A 187 -3.47 3.80 -17.26
CA ALA A 187 -3.15 4.99 -16.52
C ALA A 187 -1.65 5.29 -16.49
N LEU A 188 -1.31 6.59 -16.45
CA LEU A 188 0.05 7.08 -16.28
C LEU A 188 0.34 7.54 -14.85
N SER A 189 -0.70 7.80 -14.07
CA SER A 189 -0.64 8.22 -12.67
C SER A 189 -1.82 7.68 -11.87
N ILE A 190 -1.69 7.63 -10.55
CA ILE A 190 -2.75 7.20 -9.63
C ILE A 190 -4.01 8.07 -9.79
N ASN A 191 -3.84 9.37 -10.04
CA ASN A 191 -4.94 10.34 -10.15
C ASN A 191 -5.76 10.17 -11.43
N GLU A 192 -5.12 9.77 -12.53
CA GLU A 192 -5.78 9.57 -13.83
C GLU A 192 -6.41 8.18 -13.96
N ALA A 193 -5.97 7.20 -13.16
CA ALA A 193 -6.46 5.83 -13.23
C ALA A 193 -7.97 5.73 -12.94
N LEU A 194 -8.65 4.75 -13.54
CA LEU A 194 -10.00 4.39 -13.11
C LEU A 194 -10.02 4.02 -11.61
N GLY A 195 -8.99 3.30 -11.17
CA GLY A 195 -8.75 2.98 -9.78
C GLY A 195 -7.40 2.31 -9.58
N VAL A 196 -7.09 2.08 -8.32
CA VAL A 196 -5.93 1.34 -7.84
C VAL A 196 -6.39 0.34 -6.79
N ALA A 197 -5.64 -0.72 -6.55
CA ALA A 197 -5.92 -1.64 -5.47
C ALA A 197 -4.64 -2.12 -4.78
N HIS A 198 -4.74 -2.36 -3.47
CA HIS A 198 -3.71 -3.02 -2.68
C HIS A 198 -4.18 -4.43 -2.31
N GLU A 199 -3.44 -5.44 -2.74
CA GLU A 199 -3.71 -6.85 -2.48
C GLU A 199 -2.71 -7.40 -1.48
N VAL A 200 -3.21 -7.92 -0.36
CA VAL A 200 -2.36 -8.43 0.70
C VAL A 200 -3.00 -9.65 1.35
N ILE A 201 -2.17 -10.65 1.66
CA ILE A 201 -2.59 -11.80 2.46
C ILE A 201 -2.45 -11.42 3.93
N LYS A 202 -3.55 -11.49 4.67
CA LYS A 202 -3.58 -11.19 6.11
C LYS A 202 -4.09 -12.39 6.90
N PRO A 203 -3.61 -12.57 8.14
CA PRO A 203 -4.24 -13.51 9.07
C PRO A 203 -5.72 -13.20 9.28
N ARG A 204 -6.56 -14.23 9.33
CA ARG A 204 -8.03 -14.10 9.46
C ARG A 204 -8.44 -13.32 10.70
N TYR A 205 -7.69 -13.42 11.80
CA TYR A 205 -8.03 -12.75 13.05
C TYR A 205 -8.09 -11.22 12.91
N LEU A 206 -7.25 -10.60 12.06
CA LEU A 206 -7.26 -9.16 11.82
C LEU A 206 -8.58 -8.71 11.16
N VAL A 207 -9.11 -9.53 10.27
CA VAL A 207 -10.40 -9.27 9.62
C VAL A 207 -11.54 -9.43 10.62
N LEU A 208 -11.47 -10.46 11.48
CA LEU A 208 -12.44 -10.66 12.56
C LEU A 208 -12.45 -9.49 13.55
N GLU A 209 -11.29 -8.92 13.87
CA GLU A 209 -11.20 -7.70 14.69
C GLU A 209 -11.88 -6.51 14.00
N GLY A 210 -11.66 -6.33 12.69
CA GLY A 210 -12.33 -5.31 11.89
C GLY A 210 -13.85 -5.49 11.80
N ILE A 211 -14.34 -6.73 11.79
CA ILE A 211 -15.78 -7.04 11.88
C ILE A 211 -16.31 -6.68 13.26
N LYS A 212 -15.60 -7.05 14.33
CA LYS A 212 -15.99 -6.75 15.72
C LYS A 212 -16.01 -5.26 16.04
N SER A 213 -15.09 -4.48 15.45
CA SER A 213 -15.05 -3.02 15.60
C SER A 213 -16.11 -2.30 14.76
N GLY A 214 -16.81 -3.03 13.88
CA GLY A 214 -17.87 -2.48 13.01
C GLY A 214 -17.34 -1.82 11.74
N ILE A 215 -16.04 -1.89 11.46
CA ILE A 215 -15.43 -1.38 10.22
C ILE A 215 -15.82 -2.25 9.02
N TYR A 216 -15.92 -3.56 9.24
CA TYR A 216 -16.26 -4.54 8.21
C TYR A 216 -17.63 -5.17 8.44
N ASN A 217 -18.31 -5.48 7.33
CA ASN A 217 -19.51 -6.30 7.32
C ASN A 217 -19.15 -7.75 7.66
N ASP A 218 -20.01 -8.41 8.44
CA ASP A 218 -19.86 -9.80 8.83
C ASP A 218 -20.20 -10.75 7.66
N VAL A 219 -19.17 -11.14 6.91
CA VAL A 219 -19.24 -12.02 5.72
C VAL A 219 -18.43 -13.30 5.93
N PRO A 220 -18.69 -14.37 5.15
CA PRO A 220 -17.87 -15.58 5.19
C PRO A 220 -16.40 -15.31 4.91
N LEU A 221 -15.52 -15.83 5.76
CA LEU A 221 -14.06 -15.75 5.62
C LEU A 221 -13.44 -17.08 5.18
N ASP A 222 -14.26 -18.13 5.13
CA ASP A 222 -13.91 -19.45 4.64
C ASP A 222 -14.15 -19.44 3.13
N GLY A 223 -13.08 -19.24 2.36
CA GLY A 223 -13.17 -19.19 0.91
C GLY A 223 -11.79 -19.31 0.29
N ASP A 224 -11.74 -19.99 -0.86
CA ASP A 224 -10.53 -20.08 -1.65
C ASP A 224 -10.21 -18.72 -2.27
N TYR A 225 -8.94 -18.43 -2.44
CA TYR A 225 -8.46 -17.23 -3.13
C TYR A 225 -7.30 -17.59 -4.03
N THR A 226 -7.11 -16.83 -5.10
CA THR A 226 -6.00 -17.09 -6.02
C THR A 226 -4.71 -16.52 -5.43
N ILE A 227 -3.75 -17.40 -5.13
CA ILE A 227 -2.37 -17.05 -4.83
C ILE A 227 -1.55 -17.26 -6.10
N ASN A 228 -1.04 -16.16 -6.65
CA ASN A 228 -0.04 -16.24 -7.69
C ASN A 228 1.33 -16.34 -7.01
N SER A 229 1.77 -17.58 -6.76
CA SER A 229 3.12 -17.90 -6.30
C SER A 229 4.10 -17.69 -7.45
N PHE A 230 4.57 -16.46 -7.63
CA PHE A 230 5.71 -16.16 -8.49
C PHE A 230 6.83 -15.58 -7.63
N GLY A 231 7.99 -16.25 -7.63
CA GLY A 231 9.25 -15.65 -7.19
C GLY A 231 10.22 -16.54 -6.45
N PHE A 232 11.38 -15.96 -6.16
CA PHE A 232 12.51 -16.53 -5.41
C PHE A 232 12.47 -16.17 -3.92
N GLU A 233 11.30 -15.84 -3.39
CA GLU A 233 11.14 -15.58 -1.96
C GLU A 233 11.22 -16.91 -1.20
N GLU A 234 12.43 -17.25 -0.72
CA GLU A 234 12.71 -18.41 0.15
C GLU A 234 11.87 -18.37 1.44
N GLU A 235 11.36 -17.21 1.84
CA GLU A 235 10.33 -17.06 2.86
C GLU A 235 8.93 -17.18 2.27
N THR A 236 8.69 -18.25 1.50
CA THR A 236 7.32 -18.74 1.38
C THR A 236 6.95 -19.20 2.79
N ARG A 237 6.44 -18.28 3.62
CA ARG A 237 5.64 -18.63 4.77
C ARG A 237 4.60 -19.56 4.17
N GLN A 238 4.74 -20.87 4.41
CA GLN A 238 3.64 -21.79 4.23
C GLN A 238 2.59 -21.24 5.18
N ALA A 239 1.80 -20.30 4.67
CA ALA A 239 0.55 -19.95 5.24
C ALA A 239 -0.11 -21.30 5.43
N ASP A 240 -0.38 -21.70 6.67
CA ASP A 240 -1.49 -22.60 6.87
C ASP A 240 -2.64 -21.89 6.16
N GLU A 241 -2.99 -22.39 4.97
CA GLU A 241 -4.02 -21.82 4.08
C GLU A 241 -5.34 -21.69 4.85
N SER A 242 -5.49 -22.49 5.90
CA SER A 242 -6.59 -22.47 6.84
C SER A 242 -6.69 -21.21 7.69
N ASP A 243 -5.65 -20.38 7.88
CA ASP A 243 -5.69 -19.23 8.83
C ASP A 243 -5.47 -17.86 8.17
N ASN A 244 -5.29 -17.82 6.86
CA ASN A 244 -5.05 -16.59 6.11
C ASN A 244 -6.19 -16.30 5.13
N VAL A 245 -6.38 -15.02 4.83
CA VAL A 245 -7.34 -14.53 3.84
C VAL A 245 -6.70 -13.47 2.96
N LYS A 246 -7.08 -13.43 1.69
CA LYS A 246 -6.66 -12.37 0.78
C LYS A 246 -7.58 -11.17 0.95
N ILE A 247 -6.99 -10.00 1.14
CA ILE A 247 -7.69 -8.72 1.17
C ILE A 247 -7.27 -7.91 -0.04
N THR A 248 -8.25 -7.44 -0.79
CA THR A 248 -8.07 -6.49 -1.89
C THR A 248 -8.80 -5.20 -1.52
N GLU A 249 -8.04 -4.16 -1.23
CA GLU A 249 -8.58 -2.83 -0.97
C GLU A 249 -8.47 -1.97 -2.22
N TYR A 250 -9.60 -1.75 -2.88
CA TYR A 250 -9.75 -0.93 -4.07
C TYR A 250 -10.08 0.53 -3.71
N TRP A 251 -9.42 1.46 -4.39
CA TRP A 251 -9.68 2.88 -4.36
C TRP A 251 -9.84 3.40 -5.78
N GLY A 252 -11.03 3.90 -6.12
CA GLY A 252 -11.28 4.38 -7.46
C GLY A 252 -12.75 4.65 -7.77
N LYS A 253 -13.00 4.97 -9.03
CA LYS A 253 -14.33 5.27 -9.53
C LYS A 253 -15.15 4.00 -9.73
N VAL A 254 -16.31 3.94 -9.09
CA VAL A 254 -17.30 2.88 -9.28
C VAL A 254 -18.66 3.47 -9.66
N PRO A 255 -19.53 2.72 -10.36
CA PRO A 255 -20.89 3.16 -10.62
C PRO A 255 -21.63 3.38 -9.31
N LYS A 256 -22.13 4.60 -9.05
CA LYS A 256 -22.76 4.96 -7.78
C LYS A 256 -23.91 4.03 -7.40
N ARG A 257 -24.66 3.54 -8.39
CA ARG A 257 -25.75 2.58 -8.19
C ARG A 257 -25.29 1.24 -7.62
N PHE A 258 -24.03 0.83 -7.86
CA PHE A 258 -23.48 -0.44 -7.38
C PHE A 258 -23.10 -0.39 -5.89
N LEU A 259 -22.95 0.80 -5.31
CA LEU A 259 -22.80 0.98 -3.86
C LEU A 259 -24.09 0.72 -3.07
N ARG A 260 -25.25 0.58 -3.75
CA ARG A 260 -26.50 0.21 -3.09
C ARG A 260 -26.52 -1.29 -2.79
N LYS A 261 -26.80 -1.63 -1.54
CA LYS A 261 -26.98 -3.04 -1.10
C LYS A 261 -28.01 -3.76 -1.98
N LYS A 262 -27.74 -5.03 -2.29
CA LYS A 262 -28.59 -5.95 -3.09
C LYS A 262 -28.79 -5.58 -4.56
N MET A 263 -27.96 -4.70 -5.13
CA MET A 263 -27.99 -4.46 -6.57
C MET A 263 -27.43 -5.68 -7.32
N MET A 264 -28.29 -6.39 -8.05
CA MET A 264 -27.94 -7.67 -8.71
C MET A 264 -27.52 -7.54 -10.17
N LYS A 265 -27.97 -6.51 -10.89
CA LYS A 265 -27.66 -6.36 -12.31
C LYS A 265 -26.36 -5.60 -12.50
N ASP A 266 -25.38 -6.28 -13.07
CA ASP A 266 -24.16 -5.69 -13.65
C ASP A 266 -24.41 -5.39 -15.15
N ASP A 267 -25.24 -4.41 -15.42
CA ASP A 267 -25.60 -3.91 -16.76
C ASP A 267 -24.97 -2.52 -17.01
N PHE A 268 -23.78 -2.30 -16.48
CA PHE A 268 -23.10 -1.01 -16.61
C PHE A 268 -22.65 -0.75 -18.05
N GLU A 269 -23.10 0.38 -18.60
CA GLU A 269 -22.64 0.91 -19.88
C GLU A 269 -22.26 2.38 -19.71
N TYR A 270 -21.14 2.79 -20.30
CA TYR A 270 -20.73 4.19 -20.30
C TYR A 270 -21.76 5.05 -21.04
N SER A 271 -22.64 5.69 -20.28
CA SER A 271 -23.69 6.56 -20.79
C SER A 271 -23.80 7.83 -19.95
N LYS A 272 -24.40 8.89 -20.51
CA LYS A 272 -24.63 10.16 -19.79
C LYS A 272 -25.50 10.03 -18.54
N LYS A 273 -26.19 8.90 -18.36
CA LYS A 273 -27.06 8.63 -17.20
C LYS A 273 -26.31 7.97 -16.05
N GLU A 274 -25.12 7.43 -16.31
CA GLU A 274 -24.31 6.78 -15.29
C GLU A 274 -23.43 7.79 -14.56
N GLU A 275 -23.51 7.77 -13.24
CA GLU A 275 -22.64 8.55 -12.36
C GLU A 275 -21.57 7.62 -11.77
N LEU A 276 -20.30 7.99 -11.96
CA LEU A 276 -19.17 7.37 -11.31
C LEU A 276 -18.75 8.20 -10.10
N VAL A 277 -18.55 7.55 -8.95
CA VAL A 277 -18.10 8.17 -7.70
C VAL A 277 -16.83 7.49 -7.21
N GLU A 278 -15.91 8.25 -6.63
CA GLU A 278 -14.73 7.67 -5.97
C GLU A 278 -15.19 6.93 -4.71
N ALA A 279 -14.73 5.70 -4.56
CA ALA A 279 -15.13 4.81 -3.49
C ALA A 279 -13.93 4.01 -2.97
N VAL A 280 -14.04 3.59 -1.71
CA VAL A 280 -13.21 2.56 -1.11
C VAL A 280 -14.02 1.27 -1.02
N VAL A 281 -13.48 0.20 -1.61
CA VAL A 281 -14.10 -1.13 -1.58
C VAL A 281 -13.08 -2.14 -1.10
N THR A 282 -13.37 -2.79 0.03
CA THR A 282 -12.54 -3.85 0.60
C THR A 282 -13.19 -5.20 0.32
N ILE A 283 -12.51 -6.03 -0.46
CA ILE A 283 -12.94 -7.37 -0.87
C ILE A 283 -12.09 -8.39 -0.10
N VAL A 284 -12.72 -9.48 0.34
CA VAL A 284 -12.06 -10.65 0.93
C VAL A 284 -12.22 -11.87 0.02
N ASN A 285 -11.13 -12.62 -0.15
CA ASN A 285 -11.04 -13.83 -0.96
C ASN A 285 -11.65 -13.68 -2.36
N ASP A 286 -11.45 -12.52 -2.99
CA ASP A 286 -11.94 -12.17 -4.33
C ASP A 286 -13.48 -12.26 -4.53
N SER A 287 -14.25 -12.48 -3.46
CA SER A 287 -15.65 -12.92 -3.53
C SER A 287 -16.60 -12.07 -2.71
N TYR A 288 -16.23 -11.72 -1.47
CA TYR A 288 -17.12 -11.02 -0.54
C TYR A 288 -16.64 -9.61 -0.26
N ILE A 289 -17.58 -8.66 -0.18
CA ILE A 289 -17.28 -7.27 0.19
C ILE A 289 -17.38 -7.12 1.71
N LEU A 290 -16.25 -6.81 2.32
CA LEU A 290 -16.15 -6.39 3.73
C LEU A 290 -16.65 -4.96 3.91
N ARG A 291 -16.31 -4.04 3.00
CA ARG A 291 -16.68 -2.62 3.08
C ARG A 291 -16.83 -2.05 1.68
N ALA A 292 -17.86 -1.22 1.45
CA ALA A 292 -18.05 -0.48 0.21
C ALA A 292 -18.69 0.87 0.54
N GLU A 293 -17.91 1.94 0.42
CA GLU A 293 -18.28 3.28 0.84
C GLU A 293 -17.76 4.31 -0.17
N GLU A 294 -18.47 5.42 -0.35
CA GLU A 294 -17.92 6.57 -1.08
C GLU A 294 -16.69 7.10 -0.35
N ASN A 295 -15.71 7.62 -1.09
CA ASN A 295 -14.46 8.11 -0.53
C ASN A 295 -14.74 9.21 0.51
N ALA A 296 -14.30 8.97 1.75
CA ALA A 296 -14.53 9.88 2.87
C ALA A 296 -13.61 11.11 2.85
N PHE A 297 -12.53 11.10 2.05
CA PHE A 297 -11.63 12.24 1.97
C PHE A 297 -12.28 13.43 1.26
N MET A 298 -12.19 14.61 1.88
CA MET A 298 -12.84 15.83 1.38
C MET A 298 -12.34 16.24 0.00
N MET A 299 -11.06 16.01 -0.28
CA MET A 299 -10.43 16.29 -1.57
C MET A 299 -10.59 15.13 -2.57
N VAL A 300 -11.23 14.05 -2.15
CA VAL A 300 -11.47 12.85 -2.96
C VAL A 300 -10.17 12.20 -3.49
N ASP A 301 -9.06 12.47 -2.80
CA ASP A 301 -7.75 11.90 -3.10
C ASP A 301 -7.74 10.40 -2.81
N ARG A 302 -6.85 9.68 -3.49
CA ARG A 302 -6.57 8.27 -3.20
C ARG A 302 -5.37 8.22 -2.26
N PRO A 303 -5.37 7.38 -1.21
CA PRO A 303 -4.32 7.37 -0.19
C PRO A 303 -3.07 6.62 -0.66
N PHE A 304 -2.64 6.84 -1.90
CA PHE A 304 -1.46 6.23 -2.49
C PHE A 304 -0.59 7.28 -3.14
N ILE A 305 0.72 7.13 -2.96
CA ILE A 305 1.75 7.90 -3.63
C ILE A 305 2.64 6.95 -4.43
N SER A 306 3.16 7.43 -5.55
CA SER A 306 4.05 6.67 -6.41
C SER A 306 5.31 7.48 -6.73
N TYR A 307 6.45 6.83 -6.72
CA TYR A 307 7.74 7.39 -7.07
C TYR A 307 8.45 6.50 -8.10
N GLN A 308 8.71 7.02 -9.30
CA GLN A 308 9.52 6.32 -10.29
C GLN A 308 10.99 6.64 -10.05
N HIS A 309 11.83 5.60 -9.95
CA HIS A 309 13.27 5.79 -9.76
C HIS A 309 13.89 6.44 -11.00
N ASP A 310 13.72 5.81 -12.17
CA ASP A 310 13.83 6.47 -13.47
C ASP A 310 12.45 6.59 -14.12
N ILE A 311 12.18 7.77 -14.66
CA ILE A 311 10.96 8.02 -15.43
C ILE A 311 11.02 7.27 -16.75
N VAL A 312 9.96 6.48 -17.02
CA VAL A 312 9.73 5.85 -18.32
C VAL A 312 8.60 6.61 -19.03
N PRO A 313 8.86 7.22 -20.20
CA PRO A 313 7.84 8.00 -20.89
C PRO A 313 6.55 7.21 -21.16
N ASN A 314 5.41 7.82 -20.86
CA ASN A 314 4.07 7.25 -21.08
C ASN A 314 3.85 5.89 -20.41
N LYS A 315 4.46 5.66 -19.24
CA LYS A 315 4.19 4.49 -18.40
C LYS A 315 4.10 4.85 -16.93
N PHE A 316 3.23 4.16 -16.20
CA PHE A 316 3.17 4.23 -14.74
C PHE A 316 4.33 3.49 -14.07
N TRP A 317 4.77 2.36 -14.63
CA TRP A 317 5.91 1.61 -14.12
C TRP A 317 7.20 2.17 -14.72
N GLY A 318 8.02 2.76 -13.84
CA GLY A 318 9.36 3.27 -14.13
C GLY A 318 10.41 2.16 -14.22
N ARG A 319 11.67 2.57 -14.26
CA ARG A 319 12.82 1.67 -14.35
C ARG A 319 13.72 1.78 -13.12
N GLY A 320 14.17 0.64 -12.60
CA GLY A 320 15.04 0.56 -11.42
C GLY A 320 16.53 0.47 -11.77
N VAL A 321 17.38 0.48 -10.74
CA VAL A 321 18.81 0.16 -10.84
C VAL A 321 19.01 -1.29 -11.27
N CYS A 322 18.21 -2.23 -10.72
CA CYS A 322 18.30 -3.64 -11.06
C CYS A 322 18.03 -3.92 -12.54
N GLU A 323 17.02 -3.27 -13.14
CA GLU A 323 16.78 -3.40 -14.57
C GLU A 323 17.95 -2.89 -15.42
N LYS A 324 18.60 -1.79 -15.01
CA LYS A 324 19.80 -1.27 -15.71
C LYS A 324 20.97 -2.24 -15.62
N GLY A 325 21.21 -2.81 -14.44
CA GLY A 325 22.29 -3.77 -14.22
C GLY A 325 22.00 -5.17 -14.78
N PHE A 326 20.73 -5.49 -15.03
CA PHE A 326 20.31 -6.75 -15.65
C PHE A 326 20.50 -6.76 -17.17
N ASN A 327 20.52 -5.60 -17.82
CA ASN A 327 20.71 -5.53 -19.27
C ASN A 327 22.14 -6.02 -19.63
N PRO A 328 22.28 -7.15 -20.35
CA PRO A 328 23.58 -7.77 -20.62
C PRO A 328 24.48 -6.96 -21.58
#